data_AF-X1KXC8-F1
#
_entry.id   AF-X1KXC8-F1
#
_cell.length_a   1.000
_cell.length_b   1.000
_cell.length_c   1.000
_cell.angle_alpha   90.00
_cell.angle_beta   90.00
_cell.angle_gamma   90.00
#
_symmetry.space_group_name_H-M   'P 1'
#
loop_
_entity.id
_entity.type
_entity.pdbx_description
1 polymer ?
#
loop_
_entity_poly.entity_id
_entity_poly.type
_entity_poly.pdbx_seq_one_letter_code
_entity_poly.pdbx_strand_id
1 'polypeptide(L)'
;EFADDGADYEDISIVLGNDNNTISLATDTLATIFDFGVIDQLAGVETIDFDAEAGDITLTADLAGEDLTVQQAGSVNASLVLYSAGTSTDSVKIYSAKGIDIDSVDDMAITNTATTDADDMVIAQVGASDASLLLTSGGTGLDALGLSTTHSGGDIKISSGDMIDIDAVDDIYIDISGSGENLDVDVASGSIHLDAGEADAQAIWLAATAGGIDIDTAATFDVDIDAVGGKFLVTASENAAGSMNLIANGGSSETFLISCVKGTGAGSIDIDSTVGGITIAANATGKDVDIDSVLGSIYIEAEENDANAILITSDGGTSSGLCLHNDTGTSVTENHASIQLLSDAGGIAIESDANLATSIVLLADGGDASTMLIHNDQGTGTTEDSVAIQIQCDEGGIAIQSDANLANSIVLLADGGDSETIVIHSDQGTGASSITIVSDEGGINIDGGTGGDIDITSTGKSVHITATESAA
;
A
#
# COMPACT_ATOMS: atom_id res chain seq x y z
N GLU A 1 -39.67 85.13 -61.15
CA GLU A 1 -39.73 86.48 -60.55
C GLU A 1 -40.76 86.42 -59.44
N PHE A 2 -40.32 86.01 -58.26
CA PHE A 2 -41.09 86.17 -57.03
C PHE A 2 -40.60 87.49 -56.41
N ALA A 3 -41.53 88.37 -56.09
CA ALA A 3 -41.24 89.70 -55.60
C ALA A 3 -40.85 89.64 -54.12
N ASP A 4 -39.73 90.27 -53.81
CA ASP A 4 -39.19 90.56 -52.47
C ASP A 4 -40.14 91.52 -51.73
N ASP A 5 -40.82 90.98 -50.72
CA ASP A 5 -41.49 91.70 -49.63
C ASP A 5 -40.81 91.25 -48.33
N GLY A 6 -39.59 91.75 -48.07
CA GLY A 6 -39.20 92.44 -46.83
C GLY A 6 -39.47 91.79 -45.46
N ALA A 7 -39.92 90.54 -45.39
CA ALA A 7 -40.20 89.79 -44.19
C ALA A 7 -39.97 88.30 -44.48
N ASP A 8 -38.84 87.77 -44.01
CA ASP A 8 -38.65 86.38 -43.56
C ASP A 8 -39.49 85.33 -44.31
N TYR A 9 -39.19 85.11 -45.59
CA TYR A 9 -39.78 84.04 -46.39
C TYR A 9 -38.78 82.91 -46.60
N GLU A 10 -39.26 81.68 -46.50
CA GLU A 10 -38.50 80.51 -46.87
C GLU A 10 -38.15 80.56 -48.38
N ASP A 11 -36.88 80.83 -48.70
CA ASP A 11 -36.43 80.99 -50.08
C ASP A 11 -36.30 79.61 -50.75
N ILE A 12 -37.23 79.29 -51.67
CA ILE A 12 -37.07 78.16 -52.60
C ILE A 12 -36.30 78.63 -53.84
N SER A 13 -35.04 78.24 -53.96
CA SER A 13 -34.21 78.47 -55.15
C SER A 13 -34.08 77.16 -55.94
N ILE A 14 -34.67 77.13 -57.15
CA ILE A 14 -34.54 76.01 -58.09
C ILE A 14 -33.60 76.44 -59.21
N VAL A 15 -32.41 75.85 -59.27
CA VAL A 15 -31.44 76.05 -60.34
C VAL A 15 -31.37 74.79 -61.17
N LEU A 16 -31.82 74.86 -62.43
CA LEU A 16 -31.75 73.76 -63.38
C LEU A 16 -30.52 73.97 -64.28
N GLY A 17 -29.47 73.18 -64.07
CA GLY A 17 -28.24 73.19 -64.84
C GLY A 17 -28.15 72.02 -65.83
N ASN A 18 -27.17 72.08 -66.75
CA ASN A 18 -26.95 70.99 -67.72
C ASN A 18 -26.43 69.70 -67.06
N ASP A 19 -25.79 69.79 -65.89
CA ASP A 19 -25.12 68.67 -65.22
C ASP A 19 -25.71 68.35 -63.83
N ASN A 20 -26.44 69.29 -63.19
CA ASN A 20 -27.06 69.10 -61.87
C ASN A 20 -28.26 70.05 -61.71
N ASN A 21 -29.31 69.61 -61.01
CA ASN A 21 -30.44 70.45 -60.60
C ASN A 21 -30.39 70.60 -59.07
N THR A 22 -30.32 71.82 -58.55
CA THR A 22 -30.33 72.09 -57.10
C THR A 22 -31.63 72.78 -56.71
N ILE A 23 -32.33 72.21 -55.72
CA ILE A 23 -33.44 72.86 -55.03
C ILE A 23 -32.91 73.20 -53.64
N SER A 24 -32.68 74.49 -53.38
CA SER A 24 -32.19 74.99 -52.10
C SER A 24 -33.35 75.67 -51.38
N LEU A 25 -33.58 75.28 -50.13
CA LEU A 25 -34.64 75.80 -49.27
C LEU A 25 -33.96 76.38 -48.03
N ALA A 26 -33.84 77.71 -47.99
CA ALA A 26 -33.28 78.39 -46.83
C ALA A 26 -34.42 78.83 -45.93
N THR A 27 -34.45 78.36 -44.68
CA THR A 27 -35.45 78.76 -43.69
C THR A 27 -34.73 79.39 -42.51
N ASP A 28 -35.24 80.50 -42.00
CA ASP A 28 -34.68 81.25 -40.86
C ASP A 28 -35.26 80.82 -39.50
N THR A 29 -36.24 79.91 -39.54
CA THR A 29 -36.83 79.21 -38.42
C THR A 29 -36.89 77.71 -38.72
N LEU A 30 -37.13 76.88 -37.69
CA LEU A 30 -37.15 75.41 -37.74
C LEU A 30 -38.20 74.88 -38.74
N ALA A 31 -37.90 74.88 -40.05
CA ALA A 31 -38.72 74.20 -41.05
C ALA A 31 -38.52 72.70 -40.90
N THR A 32 -39.45 72.07 -40.19
CA THR A 32 -39.15 70.81 -39.52
C THR A 32 -39.58 69.56 -40.29
N ILE A 33 -40.35 69.66 -41.37
CA ILE A 33 -40.87 68.48 -42.11
C ILE A 33 -41.03 68.76 -43.61
N PHE A 34 -40.39 67.93 -44.45
CA PHE A 34 -40.70 67.77 -45.87
C PHE A 34 -41.55 66.51 -46.07
N ASP A 35 -42.85 66.66 -46.33
CA ASP A 35 -43.75 65.55 -46.65
C ASP A 35 -43.94 65.45 -48.18
N PHE A 36 -43.42 64.39 -48.76
CA PHE A 36 -43.49 64.13 -50.20
C PHE A 36 -44.62 63.18 -50.61
N GLY A 37 -45.45 62.71 -49.66
CA GLY A 37 -46.43 61.66 -49.92
C GLY A 37 -45.75 60.34 -50.31
N VAL A 38 -46.19 59.70 -51.40
CA VAL A 38 -45.56 58.48 -51.92
C VAL A 38 -44.44 58.84 -52.90
N ILE A 39 -43.19 58.59 -52.51
CA ILE A 39 -42.03 58.62 -53.41
C ILE A 39 -41.74 57.18 -53.86
N ASP A 40 -41.80 56.91 -55.16
CA ASP A 40 -41.49 55.57 -55.69
C ASP A 40 -39.97 55.27 -55.72
N GLN A 41 -39.12 56.26 -56.04
CA GLN A 41 -37.66 56.11 -56.08
C GLN A 41 -36.92 57.46 -56.00
N LEU A 42 -35.79 57.49 -55.29
CA LEU A 42 -34.82 58.58 -55.32
C LEU A 42 -33.49 58.03 -55.86
N ALA A 43 -33.00 58.55 -56.99
CA ALA A 43 -31.82 58.03 -57.69
C ALA A 43 -30.75 59.12 -57.87
N GLY A 44 -29.47 58.75 -57.82
CA GLY A 44 -28.34 59.67 -58.03
C GLY A 44 -28.03 60.59 -56.85
N VAL A 45 -28.48 60.24 -55.64
CA VAL A 45 -28.15 60.97 -54.41
C VAL A 45 -26.71 60.66 -54.03
N GLU A 46 -25.87 61.69 -53.92
CA GLU A 46 -24.47 61.55 -53.51
C GLU A 46 -24.34 61.52 -51.97
N THR A 47 -24.94 62.50 -51.27
CA THR A 47 -24.95 62.60 -49.81
C THR A 47 -26.32 63.00 -49.27
N ILE A 48 -26.59 62.62 -48.02
CA ILE A 48 -27.69 63.11 -47.20
C ILE A 48 -27.04 63.59 -45.90
N ASP A 49 -27.00 64.91 -45.71
CA ASP A 49 -26.37 65.52 -44.54
C ASP A 49 -27.46 66.12 -43.64
N PHE A 50 -27.37 65.84 -42.34
CA PHE A 50 -28.14 66.51 -41.30
C PHE A 50 -27.35 67.71 -40.77
N ASP A 51 -28.01 68.67 -40.13
CA ASP A 51 -27.35 69.83 -39.52
C ASP A 51 -26.65 69.46 -38.19
N ALA A 52 -26.24 70.46 -37.42
CA ALA A 52 -25.54 70.24 -36.15
C ALA A 52 -26.48 69.79 -35.01
N GLU A 53 -27.80 69.78 -35.25
CA GLU A 53 -28.80 69.37 -34.29
C GLU A 53 -29.05 67.86 -34.36
N ALA A 54 -29.85 67.31 -33.44
CA ALA A 54 -30.16 65.89 -33.45
C ALA A 54 -31.05 65.53 -34.65
N GLY A 55 -30.60 64.57 -35.47
CA GLY A 55 -31.36 64.03 -36.60
C GLY A 55 -31.72 62.55 -36.41
N ASP A 56 -32.94 62.19 -36.79
CA ASP A 56 -33.46 60.81 -36.74
C ASP A 56 -33.97 60.37 -38.11
N ILE A 57 -33.74 59.10 -38.47
CA ILE A 57 -34.39 58.44 -39.61
C ILE A 57 -35.40 57.44 -39.04
N THR A 58 -36.69 57.66 -39.28
CA THR A 58 -37.77 56.83 -38.72
C THR A 58 -38.71 56.34 -39.81
N LEU A 59 -38.97 55.03 -39.85
CA LEU A 59 -40.11 54.43 -40.54
C LEU A 59 -41.15 54.02 -39.49
N THR A 60 -42.37 54.56 -39.60
CA THR A 60 -43.49 54.11 -38.77
C THR A 60 -44.27 53.04 -39.55
N ALA A 61 -44.18 51.80 -39.12
CA ALA A 61 -44.97 50.70 -39.68
C ALA A 61 -46.33 50.60 -38.98
N ASP A 62 -47.43 50.55 -39.73
CA ASP A 62 -48.79 50.30 -39.25
C ASP A 62 -49.40 48.98 -39.79
N LEU A 63 -48.71 48.30 -40.70
CA LEU A 63 -49.08 46.99 -41.26
C LEU A 63 -47.91 45.98 -41.24
N ALA A 64 -48.20 44.72 -41.55
CA ALA A 64 -47.18 43.68 -41.63
C ALA A 64 -46.33 43.82 -42.91
N GLY A 65 -45.00 43.77 -42.78
CA GLY A 65 -44.05 43.78 -43.91
C GLY A 65 -43.53 45.16 -44.32
N GLU A 66 -43.75 46.18 -43.49
CA GLU A 66 -43.21 47.52 -43.70
C GLU A 66 -41.80 47.63 -43.08
N ASP A 67 -40.80 47.28 -43.88
CA ASP A 67 -39.41 47.21 -43.45
C ASP A 67 -38.60 48.43 -43.92
N LEU A 68 -37.72 48.94 -43.05
CA LEU A 68 -36.67 49.86 -43.46
C LEU A 68 -35.46 49.03 -43.92
N THR A 69 -35.26 48.92 -45.24
CA THR A 69 -34.12 48.21 -45.82
C THR A 69 -33.01 49.18 -46.21
N VAL A 70 -31.82 49.00 -45.64
CA VAL A 70 -30.58 49.68 -46.08
C VAL A 70 -29.68 48.62 -46.73
N GLN A 71 -29.41 48.78 -48.02
CA GLN A 71 -28.67 47.78 -48.80
C GLN A 71 -27.63 48.42 -49.71
N GLN A 72 -26.45 47.80 -49.76
CA GLN A 72 -25.48 47.99 -50.82
C GLN A 72 -25.50 46.76 -51.75
N ALA A 73 -25.87 46.96 -53.01
CA ALA A 73 -25.92 45.91 -54.02
C ALA A 73 -24.80 46.07 -55.07
N GLY A 74 -24.18 44.96 -55.50
CA GLY A 74 -23.16 44.96 -56.55
C GLY A 74 -22.16 43.80 -56.43
N SER A 75 -21.42 43.51 -57.50
CA SER A 75 -20.42 42.41 -57.55
C SER A 75 -18.97 42.89 -57.49
N VAL A 76 -18.74 44.11 -57.03
CA VAL A 76 -17.42 44.74 -56.91
C VAL A 76 -17.11 45.01 -55.45
N ASN A 77 -15.86 45.32 -55.13
CA ASN A 77 -15.47 45.71 -53.78
C ASN A 77 -16.19 47.02 -53.38
N ALA A 78 -17.15 46.89 -52.47
CA ALA A 78 -17.96 47.98 -51.96
C ALA A 78 -18.28 47.69 -50.48
N SER A 79 -18.47 48.73 -49.66
CA SER A 79 -18.77 48.57 -48.23
C SER A 79 -19.90 49.47 -47.77
N LEU A 80 -20.74 48.96 -46.87
CA LEU A 80 -21.62 49.76 -46.02
C LEU A 80 -20.83 50.08 -44.75
N VAL A 81 -20.49 51.35 -44.55
CA VAL A 81 -19.68 51.79 -43.40
C VAL A 81 -20.59 52.54 -42.43
N LEU A 82 -20.72 52.02 -41.22
CA LEU A 82 -21.35 52.70 -40.10
C LEU A 82 -20.24 53.13 -39.14
N TYR A 83 -20.00 54.44 -39.07
CA TYR A 83 -18.89 55.01 -38.30
C TYR A 83 -19.37 56.14 -37.41
N SER A 84 -18.85 56.21 -36.19
CA SER A 84 -19.12 57.29 -35.23
C SER A 84 -17.81 57.69 -34.54
N ALA A 85 -17.51 58.98 -34.55
CA ALA A 85 -16.39 59.58 -33.81
C ALA A 85 -16.81 60.07 -32.41
N GLY A 86 -18.02 59.71 -31.96
CA GLY A 86 -18.58 60.18 -30.68
C GLY A 86 -17.76 59.70 -29.48
N THR A 87 -17.63 60.56 -28.47
CA THR A 87 -16.87 60.29 -27.22
C THR A 87 -17.77 59.92 -26.03
N SER A 88 -19.06 59.69 -26.27
CA SER A 88 -20.02 59.22 -25.26
C SER A 88 -19.80 57.74 -24.93
N THR A 89 -20.50 57.22 -23.91
CA THR A 89 -20.43 55.82 -23.48
C THR A 89 -20.64 54.83 -24.63
N ASP A 90 -21.59 55.11 -25.54
CA ASP A 90 -21.85 54.29 -26.72
C ASP A 90 -21.74 55.17 -27.97
N SER A 91 -20.97 54.72 -28.96
CA SER A 91 -20.79 55.41 -30.25
C SER A 91 -21.79 54.92 -31.31
N VAL A 92 -22.28 53.69 -31.20
CA VAL A 92 -23.32 53.09 -32.04
C VAL A 92 -24.24 52.24 -31.14
N LYS A 93 -25.56 52.35 -31.31
CA LYS A 93 -26.56 51.58 -30.54
C LYS A 93 -27.49 50.84 -31.48
N ILE A 94 -27.74 49.56 -31.19
CA ILE A 94 -28.71 48.74 -31.92
C ILE A 94 -29.64 48.11 -30.88
N TYR A 95 -30.93 48.41 -30.98
CA TYR A 95 -31.96 47.87 -30.11
C TYR A 95 -32.92 46.99 -30.93
N SER A 96 -33.12 45.75 -30.50
CA SER A 96 -34.10 44.84 -31.11
C SER A 96 -34.90 44.10 -30.05
N ALA A 97 -36.21 43.99 -30.24
CA ALA A 97 -37.10 43.25 -29.34
C ALA A 97 -37.11 41.73 -29.57
N LYS A 98 -36.60 41.26 -30.72
CA LYS A 98 -36.67 39.83 -31.12
C LYS A 98 -35.32 39.23 -31.52
N GLY A 99 -34.22 39.98 -31.39
CA GLY A 99 -32.87 39.53 -31.76
C GLY A 99 -32.32 40.27 -32.97
N ILE A 100 -31.04 40.05 -33.25
CA ILE A 100 -30.32 40.60 -34.40
C ILE A 100 -29.74 39.40 -35.14
N ASP A 101 -30.11 39.23 -36.40
CA ASP A 101 -29.51 38.22 -37.26
C ASP A 101 -28.29 38.84 -37.95
N ILE A 102 -27.13 38.20 -37.81
CA ILE A 102 -25.90 38.57 -38.50
C ILE A 102 -25.43 37.33 -39.24
N ASP A 103 -25.53 37.36 -40.57
CA ASP A 103 -25.19 36.24 -41.45
C ASP A 103 -24.08 36.68 -42.41
N SER A 104 -22.95 36.00 -42.36
CA SER A 104 -21.83 36.18 -43.29
C SER A 104 -21.66 34.90 -44.13
N VAL A 105 -21.55 35.07 -45.44
CA VAL A 105 -21.32 33.94 -46.37
C VAL A 105 -19.85 33.47 -46.32
N ASP A 106 -18.97 34.33 -45.83
CA ASP A 106 -17.54 34.10 -45.64
C ASP A 106 -17.19 34.46 -44.18
N ASP A 107 -15.93 34.78 -43.91
CA ASP A 107 -15.46 35.15 -42.58
C ASP A 107 -16.24 36.32 -41.95
N MET A 108 -16.59 36.15 -40.67
CA MET A 108 -16.98 37.24 -39.77
C MET A 108 -15.86 37.47 -38.76
N ALA A 109 -15.30 38.68 -38.77
CA ALA A 109 -14.35 39.10 -37.75
C ALA A 109 -15.01 40.12 -36.82
N ILE A 110 -15.07 39.79 -35.53
CA ILE A 110 -15.40 40.74 -34.47
C ILE A 110 -14.12 40.97 -33.68
N THR A 111 -13.67 42.23 -33.59
CA THR A 111 -12.40 42.56 -32.95
C THR A 111 -12.59 43.73 -31.99
N ASN A 112 -12.25 43.49 -30.73
CA ASN A 112 -12.03 44.56 -29.76
C ASN A 112 -10.52 44.82 -29.66
N THR A 113 -10.07 46.04 -29.99
CA THR A 113 -8.65 46.42 -29.84
C THR A 113 -8.50 47.21 -28.54
N ALA A 114 -8.10 46.51 -27.48
CA ALA A 114 -7.78 47.13 -26.20
C ALA A 114 -6.56 48.07 -26.32
N THR A 115 -6.67 49.25 -25.75
CA THR A 115 -5.64 50.29 -25.62
C THR A 115 -5.26 50.56 -24.16
N THR A 116 -6.08 50.09 -23.21
CA THR A 116 -5.87 50.17 -21.75
C THR A 116 -6.23 48.85 -21.06
N ASP A 117 -5.83 48.70 -19.80
CA ASP A 117 -6.03 47.46 -19.03
C ASP A 117 -7.51 47.13 -18.70
N ALA A 118 -8.44 48.05 -18.97
CA ALA A 118 -9.87 47.90 -18.67
C ALA A 118 -10.76 47.70 -19.92
N ASP A 119 -10.15 47.55 -21.10
CA ASP A 119 -10.87 47.45 -22.36
C ASP A 119 -11.35 46.01 -22.60
N ASP A 120 -12.55 45.69 -22.11
CA ASP A 120 -13.15 44.36 -22.21
C ASP A 120 -14.11 44.22 -23.39
N MET A 121 -14.19 43.02 -23.97
CA MET A 121 -15.34 42.62 -24.78
C MET A 121 -16.35 41.89 -23.88
N VAL A 122 -17.45 42.56 -23.53
CA VAL A 122 -18.46 42.00 -22.63
C VAL A 122 -19.63 41.43 -23.44
N ILE A 123 -19.85 40.12 -23.34
CA ILE A 123 -21.06 39.45 -23.81
C ILE A 123 -21.84 39.01 -22.57
N ALA A 124 -23.01 39.61 -22.36
CA ALA A 124 -23.84 39.36 -21.17
C ALA A 124 -25.28 39.01 -21.54
N GLN A 125 -25.77 37.93 -20.95
CA GLN A 125 -27.19 37.59 -20.92
C GLN A 125 -27.74 37.91 -19.54
N VAL A 126 -28.78 38.74 -19.47
CA VAL A 126 -29.36 39.24 -18.21
C VAL A 126 -30.86 38.98 -18.20
N GLY A 127 -31.40 38.44 -17.11
CA GLY A 127 -32.84 38.20 -16.93
C GLY A 127 -33.14 36.92 -16.15
N ALA A 128 -34.37 36.78 -15.66
CA ALA A 128 -34.81 35.67 -14.80
C ALA A 128 -35.44 34.48 -15.57
N SER A 129 -35.21 34.38 -16.88
CA SER A 129 -35.78 33.35 -17.76
C SER A 129 -34.74 32.30 -18.14
N ASP A 130 -35.18 31.18 -18.72
CA ASP A 130 -34.31 30.16 -19.33
C ASP A 130 -33.59 30.74 -20.54
N ALA A 131 -32.39 31.25 -20.28
CA ALA A 131 -31.61 32.04 -21.21
C ALA A 131 -30.23 31.37 -21.29
N SER A 132 -29.80 31.03 -22.51
CA SER A 132 -28.49 30.43 -22.76
C SER A 132 -27.66 31.27 -23.74
N LEU A 133 -26.34 31.20 -23.57
CA LEU A 133 -25.37 31.57 -24.59
C LEU A 133 -24.90 30.27 -25.25
N LEU A 134 -25.32 30.03 -26.49
CA LEU A 134 -24.96 28.83 -27.23
C LEU A 134 -23.85 29.18 -28.24
N LEU A 135 -22.69 28.54 -28.10
CA LEU A 135 -21.61 28.58 -29.08
C LEU A 135 -21.50 27.19 -29.72
N THR A 136 -21.79 27.09 -31.01
CA THR A 136 -21.71 25.84 -31.77
C THR A 136 -20.91 26.04 -33.04
N SER A 137 -20.16 25.02 -33.42
CA SER A 137 -19.42 24.99 -34.69
C SER A 137 -19.62 23.64 -35.37
N GLY A 138 -19.98 23.69 -36.66
CA GLY A 138 -20.02 22.52 -37.54
C GLY A 138 -18.71 22.28 -38.29
N GLY A 139 -17.64 22.99 -37.93
CA GLY A 139 -16.33 22.86 -38.58
C GLY A 139 -15.74 21.45 -38.43
N THR A 140 -15.08 20.96 -39.49
CA THR A 140 -14.37 19.66 -39.50
C THR A 140 -12.85 19.81 -39.41
N GLY A 141 -12.36 21.05 -39.23
CA GLY A 141 -10.96 21.34 -38.98
C GLY A 141 -10.54 20.95 -37.56
N LEU A 142 -9.23 21.05 -37.27
CA LEU A 142 -8.66 20.68 -35.97
C LEU A 142 -9.28 21.43 -34.79
N ASP A 143 -9.67 22.69 -34.99
CA ASP A 143 -10.30 23.54 -33.98
C ASP A 143 -11.68 23.99 -34.47
N ALA A 144 -12.73 23.21 -34.19
CA ALA A 144 -14.10 23.65 -34.47
C ALA A 144 -14.48 24.86 -33.59
N LEU A 145 -14.04 24.86 -32.33
CA LEU A 145 -14.17 25.96 -31.37
C LEU A 145 -12.89 26.03 -30.52
N GLY A 146 -12.17 27.15 -30.57
CA GLY A 146 -10.90 27.34 -29.84
C GLY A 146 -10.98 28.48 -28.82
N LEU A 147 -10.34 28.28 -27.67
CA LEU A 147 -10.13 29.29 -26.62
C LEU A 147 -8.62 29.32 -26.35
N SER A 148 -7.95 30.42 -26.68
CA SER A 148 -6.49 30.51 -26.58
C SER A 148 -6.07 31.79 -25.87
N THR A 149 -5.19 31.65 -24.88
CA THR A 149 -4.48 32.75 -24.22
C THR A 149 -3.00 32.65 -24.55
N THR A 150 -2.39 33.75 -25.02
CA THR A 150 -1.02 33.72 -25.60
C THR A 150 0.02 34.57 -24.85
N HIS A 151 -0.40 35.33 -23.83
CA HIS A 151 0.50 36.13 -22.98
C HIS A 151 0.82 35.43 -21.66
N SER A 152 1.99 35.72 -21.09
CA SER A 152 2.40 35.17 -19.78
C SER A 152 1.42 35.65 -18.69
N GLY A 153 0.56 34.74 -18.21
CA GLY A 153 -0.46 35.03 -17.20
C GLY A 153 -1.90 35.11 -17.70
N GLY A 154 -2.17 34.81 -18.98
CA GLY A 154 -3.55 34.70 -19.46
C GLY A 154 -4.18 33.38 -19.01
N ASP A 155 -5.16 33.44 -18.11
CA ASP A 155 -5.95 32.30 -17.66
C ASP A 155 -7.22 32.11 -18.50
N ILE A 156 -7.70 30.87 -18.58
CA ILE A 156 -9.07 30.59 -19.02
C ILE A 156 -9.85 30.25 -17.76
N LYS A 157 -10.54 31.25 -17.20
CA LYS A 157 -11.33 31.06 -15.99
C LYS A 157 -12.75 30.64 -16.33
N ILE A 158 -13.12 29.43 -15.95
CA ILE A 158 -14.50 28.94 -15.99
C ILE A 158 -15.00 28.85 -14.56
N SER A 159 -16.07 29.57 -14.23
CA SER A 159 -16.66 29.57 -12.89
C SER A 159 -18.15 29.29 -13.02
N SER A 160 -18.57 28.12 -12.54
CA SER A 160 -19.97 27.73 -12.45
C SER A 160 -20.41 27.65 -10.99
N GLY A 161 -21.64 28.06 -10.70
CA GLY A 161 -22.26 27.83 -9.39
C GLY A 161 -22.80 26.40 -9.22
N ASP A 162 -22.76 25.61 -10.30
CA ASP A 162 -23.17 24.22 -10.40
C ASP A 162 -22.08 23.42 -11.16
N MET A 163 -22.38 22.24 -11.69
CA MET A 163 -21.42 21.45 -12.46
C MET A 163 -20.94 22.14 -13.74
N ILE A 164 -19.69 21.83 -14.11
CA ILE A 164 -19.17 22.02 -15.47
C ILE A 164 -19.17 20.62 -16.07
N ASP A 165 -19.99 20.41 -17.10
CA ASP A 165 -20.07 19.14 -17.81
C ASP A 165 -19.13 19.18 -19.02
N ILE A 166 -18.30 18.14 -19.16
CA ILE A 166 -17.40 17.97 -20.29
C ILE A 166 -17.63 16.54 -20.81
N ASP A 167 -18.44 16.44 -21.84
CA ASP A 167 -18.77 15.18 -22.50
C ASP A 167 -18.07 15.12 -23.85
N ALA A 168 -17.09 14.23 -23.97
CA ALA A 168 -16.38 13.96 -25.21
C ALA A 168 -16.67 12.52 -25.65
N VAL A 169 -16.89 12.33 -26.95
CA VAL A 169 -17.07 10.99 -27.55
C VAL A 169 -15.75 10.22 -27.60
N ASP A 170 -14.64 10.95 -27.57
CA ASP A 170 -13.26 10.45 -27.60
C ASP A 170 -12.51 11.01 -26.39
N ASP A 171 -11.18 11.00 -26.41
CA ASP A 171 -10.34 11.47 -25.31
C ASP A 171 -10.53 12.96 -24.94
N ILE A 172 -10.35 13.25 -23.65
CA ILE A 172 -10.12 14.59 -23.11
C ILE A 172 -8.64 14.70 -22.75
N TYR A 173 -7.90 15.58 -23.42
CA TYR A 173 -6.51 15.85 -23.12
C TYR A 173 -6.36 17.06 -22.20
N ILE A 174 -5.65 16.88 -21.08
CA ILE A 174 -5.15 17.96 -20.23
C ILE A 174 -3.62 17.83 -20.24
N ASP A 175 -2.96 18.67 -21.04
CA ASP A 175 -1.50 18.64 -21.19
C ASP A 175 -0.86 19.82 -20.44
N ILE A 176 0.20 19.51 -19.68
CA ILE A 176 1.02 20.49 -18.98
C ILE A 176 2.48 20.19 -19.35
N SER A 177 3.02 20.97 -20.29
CA SER A 177 4.37 20.77 -20.82
C SER A 177 5.43 21.71 -20.20
N GLY A 178 5.02 22.61 -19.30
CA GLY A 178 5.91 23.52 -18.59
C GLY A 178 6.77 22.80 -17.54
N SER A 179 8.05 23.14 -17.45
CA SER A 179 8.96 22.58 -16.45
C SER A 179 8.64 23.12 -15.05
N GLY A 180 8.24 22.24 -14.12
CA GLY A 180 7.93 22.59 -12.74
C GLY A 180 6.50 23.09 -12.52
N GLU A 181 5.64 22.94 -13.52
CA GLU A 181 4.21 23.20 -13.41
C GLU A 181 3.46 21.96 -12.88
N ASN A 182 2.30 22.18 -12.28
CA ASN A 182 1.49 21.13 -11.65
C ASN A 182 0.09 21.10 -12.23
N LEU A 183 -0.53 19.93 -12.24
CA LEU A 183 -1.99 19.80 -12.31
C LEU A 183 -2.53 19.74 -10.89
N ASP A 184 -3.01 20.87 -10.37
CA ASP A 184 -3.62 20.93 -9.05
C ASP A 184 -5.12 20.63 -9.15
N VAL A 185 -5.57 19.55 -8.50
CA VAL A 185 -6.99 19.21 -8.36
C VAL A 185 -7.39 19.43 -6.90
N ASP A 186 -7.88 20.63 -6.60
CA ASP A 186 -8.34 21.00 -5.25
C ASP A 186 -9.85 20.82 -5.11
N VAL A 187 -10.26 19.95 -4.17
CA VAL A 187 -11.67 19.69 -3.85
C VAL A 187 -11.90 19.93 -2.35
N ALA A 188 -11.89 21.21 -1.95
CA ALA A 188 -11.90 21.65 -0.54
C ALA A 188 -13.03 21.10 0.36
N SER A 189 -14.15 20.61 -0.19
CA SER A 189 -15.28 20.11 0.60
C SER A 189 -15.97 18.88 -0.01
N GLY A 190 -15.29 18.18 -0.91
CA GLY A 190 -15.84 17.03 -1.64
C GLY A 190 -14.83 15.90 -1.82
N SER A 191 -15.08 15.06 -2.81
CA SER A 191 -14.22 13.94 -3.19
C SER A 191 -13.81 14.03 -4.65
N ILE A 192 -12.67 13.45 -4.98
CA ILE A 192 -12.28 13.13 -6.35
C ILE A 192 -12.76 11.70 -6.60
N HIS A 193 -13.59 11.49 -7.61
CA HIS A 193 -13.98 10.15 -8.06
C HIS A 193 -13.26 9.86 -9.37
N LEU A 194 -12.48 8.78 -9.39
CA LEU A 194 -11.86 8.23 -10.59
C LEU A 194 -12.47 6.85 -10.81
N ASP A 195 -13.31 6.75 -11.84
CA ASP A 195 -13.98 5.50 -12.21
C ASP A 195 -13.73 5.24 -13.70
N ALA A 196 -13.36 3.99 -14.02
CA ALA A 196 -13.04 3.58 -15.37
C ALA A 196 -13.73 2.25 -15.68
N GLY A 197 -14.58 2.26 -16.70
CA GLY A 197 -15.32 1.07 -17.16
C GLY A 197 -14.54 0.18 -18.14
N GLU A 198 -13.28 0.48 -18.40
CA GLU A 198 -12.44 -0.28 -19.34
C GLU A 198 -12.08 -1.67 -18.77
N ALA A 199 -12.05 -2.69 -19.63
CA ALA A 199 -11.74 -4.07 -19.23
C ALA A 199 -10.23 -4.37 -19.19
N ASP A 200 -9.40 -3.41 -19.57
CA ASP A 200 -7.95 -3.56 -19.64
C ASP A 200 -7.29 -3.32 -18.27
N ALA A 201 -6.12 -3.90 -18.07
CA ALA A 201 -5.41 -3.87 -16.78
C ALA A 201 -4.98 -2.46 -16.32
N GLN A 202 -5.07 -1.46 -17.20
CA GLN A 202 -4.65 -0.08 -16.98
C GLN A 202 -5.82 0.91 -17.06
N ALA A 203 -7.05 0.46 -16.75
CA ALA A 203 -8.24 1.32 -16.72
C ALA A 203 -8.02 2.61 -15.91
N ILE A 204 -7.20 2.54 -14.84
CA ILE A 204 -6.61 3.70 -14.16
C ILE A 204 -5.10 3.46 -14.04
N TRP A 205 -4.28 4.40 -14.53
CA TRP A 205 -2.82 4.30 -14.52
C TRP A 205 -2.17 5.56 -13.93
N LEU A 206 -1.43 5.40 -12.83
CA LEU A 206 -0.66 6.47 -12.18
C LEU A 206 0.83 6.11 -12.26
N ALA A 207 1.63 6.89 -12.98
CA ALA A 207 3.07 6.64 -13.13
C ALA A 207 3.91 7.91 -12.94
N ALA A 208 4.84 7.85 -11.98
CA ALA A 208 5.85 8.88 -11.72
C ALA A 208 7.25 8.36 -12.10
N THR A 209 7.52 8.18 -13.40
CA THR A 209 8.76 7.50 -13.88
C THR A 209 10.09 8.17 -13.49
N ALA A 210 10.05 9.44 -13.06
CA ALA A 210 11.22 10.19 -12.59
C ALA A 210 11.18 10.52 -11.08
N GLY A 211 10.12 10.14 -10.36
CA GLY A 211 9.85 10.55 -8.98
C GLY A 211 9.09 9.50 -8.16
N GLY A 212 8.52 9.92 -7.03
CA GLY A 212 7.68 9.08 -6.16
C GLY A 212 6.19 9.35 -6.33
N ILE A 213 5.36 8.50 -5.73
CA ILE A 213 3.92 8.72 -5.55
C ILE A 213 3.68 8.60 -4.04
N ASP A 214 3.29 9.71 -3.42
CA ASP A 214 2.90 9.73 -2.01
C ASP A 214 1.38 9.56 -1.90
N ILE A 215 0.94 8.75 -0.92
CA ILE A 215 -0.47 8.55 -0.60
C ILE A 215 -0.60 8.70 0.91
N ASP A 216 -1.07 9.88 1.34
CA ASP A 216 -1.24 10.22 2.74
C ASP A 216 -2.71 10.31 3.12
N THR A 217 -3.05 9.84 4.32
CA THR A 217 -4.35 10.04 4.93
C THR A 217 -4.20 10.80 6.25
N ALA A 218 -5.23 11.56 6.62
CA ALA A 218 -5.29 12.14 7.96
C ALA A 218 -5.52 11.03 9.02
N ALA A 219 -5.19 11.32 10.29
CA ALA A 219 -5.48 10.39 11.38
C ALA A 219 -6.93 9.91 11.34
N THR A 220 -7.17 8.64 11.67
CA THR A 220 -8.46 7.93 11.64
C THR A 220 -9.00 7.51 10.27
N PHE A 221 -8.36 7.91 9.17
CA PHE A 221 -8.76 7.51 7.82
C PHE A 221 -7.78 6.50 7.21
N ASP A 222 -8.33 5.59 6.42
CA ASP A 222 -7.62 4.45 5.86
C ASP A 222 -7.36 4.62 4.35
N VAL A 223 -6.36 3.90 3.83
CA VAL A 223 -6.23 3.62 2.41
C VAL A 223 -6.79 2.22 2.17
N ASP A 224 -8.06 2.15 1.78
CA ASP A 224 -8.72 0.88 1.49
C ASP A 224 -8.35 0.36 0.10
N ILE A 225 -7.96 -0.91 0.02
CA ILE A 225 -7.67 -1.60 -1.24
C ILE A 225 -8.41 -2.93 -1.25
N ASP A 226 -9.42 -3.06 -2.12
CA ASP A 226 -10.19 -4.29 -2.30
C ASP A 226 -10.05 -4.85 -3.72
N ALA A 227 -9.21 -5.88 -3.87
CA ALA A 227 -8.94 -6.55 -5.14
C ALA A 227 -9.88 -7.76 -5.35
N VAL A 228 -11.20 -7.54 -5.41
CA VAL A 228 -12.18 -8.62 -5.57
C VAL A 228 -11.95 -9.43 -6.85
N GLY A 229 -11.61 -10.72 -6.70
CA GLY A 229 -11.31 -11.61 -7.84
C GLY A 229 -9.96 -11.38 -8.51
N GLY A 230 -9.20 -10.37 -8.06
CA GLY A 230 -7.87 -10.03 -8.53
C GLY A 230 -6.75 -10.40 -7.54
N LYS A 231 -5.56 -9.87 -7.80
CA LYS A 231 -4.39 -9.96 -6.91
C LYS A 231 -4.03 -8.56 -6.43
N PHE A 232 -3.66 -8.41 -5.16
CA PHE A 232 -2.88 -7.27 -4.70
C PHE A 232 -1.40 -7.63 -4.80
N LEU A 233 -0.68 -6.94 -5.68
CA LEU A 233 0.73 -7.19 -5.94
C LEU A 233 1.54 -5.94 -5.58
N VAL A 234 2.54 -6.11 -4.72
CA VAL A 234 3.48 -5.06 -4.36
C VAL A 234 4.88 -5.54 -4.71
N THR A 235 5.68 -4.71 -5.37
CA THR A 235 7.03 -5.07 -5.79
C THR A 235 7.94 -3.88 -5.65
N ALA A 236 9.07 -4.06 -4.95
CA ALA A 236 10.16 -3.10 -4.90
C ALA A 236 11.36 -3.71 -5.62
N SER A 237 11.84 -3.03 -6.67
CA SER A 237 13.01 -3.48 -7.45
C SER A 237 14.30 -2.72 -7.10
N GLU A 238 14.23 -1.86 -6.09
CA GLU A 238 15.37 -1.08 -5.63
C GLU A 238 16.39 -1.96 -4.90
N ASN A 239 17.68 -1.79 -5.24
CA ASN A 239 18.81 -2.44 -4.56
C ASN A 239 19.31 -1.55 -3.41
N ALA A 240 18.49 -1.40 -2.38
CA ALA A 240 18.81 -0.66 -1.16
C ALA A 240 18.18 -1.36 0.06
N ALA A 241 18.71 -1.10 1.25
CA ALA A 241 18.13 -1.62 2.49
C ALA A 241 16.73 -1.02 2.72
N GLY A 242 15.77 -1.84 3.16
CA GLY A 242 14.42 -1.36 3.46
C GLY A 242 13.62 -0.92 2.24
N SER A 243 13.90 -1.49 1.06
CA SER A 243 13.18 -1.19 -0.20
C SER A 243 11.67 -1.45 -0.11
N MET A 244 11.23 -2.26 0.86
CA MET A 244 9.84 -2.40 1.27
C MET A 244 9.75 -2.43 2.79
N ASN A 245 8.96 -1.53 3.37
CA ASN A 245 8.73 -1.45 4.81
C ASN A 245 7.22 -1.45 5.10
N LEU A 246 6.78 -2.29 6.03
CA LEU A 246 5.40 -2.32 6.53
C LEU A 246 5.48 -2.06 8.04
N ILE A 247 4.99 -0.89 8.48
CA ILE A 247 5.23 -0.37 9.83
C ILE A 247 3.91 0.15 10.42
N ALA A 248 3.59 -0.25 11.65
CA ALA A 248 2.58 0.40 12.48
C ALA A 248 3.29 1.20 13.59
N ASN A 249 3.02 2.51 13.70
CA ASN A 249 3.75 3.45 14.59
C ASN A 249 2.91 4.57 15.27
N GLY A 250 1.58 4.51 15.21
CA GLY A 250 0.61 5.36 15.87
C GLY A 250 0.34 5.13 17.37
N GLY A 251 0.90 4.15 18.09
CA GLY A 251 0.74 4.02 19.55
C GLY A 251 0.90 2.65 20.22
N SER A 252 0.36 2.49 21.44
CA SER A 252 0.56 1.31 22.29
C SER A 252 -0.35 0.10 21.99
N SER A 253 -1.39 0.30 21.18
CA SER A 253 -2.42 -0.70 20.89
C SER A 253 -2.39 -1.18 19.44
N GLU A 254 -1.32 -0.87 18.72
CA GLU A 254 -1.20 -1.17 17.31
C GLU A 254 -0.98 -2.65 17.04
N THR A 255 -1.48 -3.08 15.88
CA THR A 255 -1.36 -4.45 15.41
C THR A 255 -1.02 -4.45 13.93
N PHE A 256 -0.22 -5.41 13.50
CA PHE A 256 -0.01 -5.72 12.11
C PHE A 256 -0.44 -7.16 11.87
N LEU A 257 -1.47 -7.36 11.05
CA LEU A 257 -2.09 -8.67 10.82
C LEU A 257 -1.82 -9.13 9.39
N ILE A 258 -1.15 -10.27 9.24
CA ILE A 258 -1.11 -11.04 8.00
C ILE A 258 -1.98 -12.28 8.23
N SER A 259 -3.02 -12.46 7.42
CA SER A 259 -3.96 -13.58 7.58
C SER A 259 -4.46 -14.11 6.24
N CYS A 260 -4.54 -15.44 6.13
CA CYS A 260 -5.19 -16.14 5.03
C CYS A 260 -6.32 -17.01 5.58
N VAL A 261 -7.56 -16.53 5.46
CA VAL A 261 -8.72 -17.14 6.15
C VAL A 261 -9.23 -18.43 5.49
N LYS A 262 -9.07 -18.55 4.16
CA LYS A 262 -9.62 -19.67 3.38
C LYS A 262 -8.57 -20.50 2.64
N GLY A 263 -7.29 -20.18 2.79
CA GLY A 263 -6.22 -20.93 2.14
C GLY A 263 -6.11 -22.33 2.75
N THR A 264 -6.19 -23.37 1.93
CA THR A 264 -6.08 -24.77 2.35
C THR A 264 -4.76 -25.43 1.95
N GLY A 265 -3.94 -24.74 1.15
CA GLY A 265 -2.59 -25.19 0.78
C GLY A 265 -1.57 -24.92 1.88
N ALA A 266 -0.46 -25.65 1.85
CA ALA A 266 0.62 -25.54 2.85
C ALA A 266 1.28 -24.14 2.89
N GLY A 267 1.31 -23.41 1.78
CA GLY A 267 1.83 -22.04 1.68
C GLY A 267 0.73 -20.99 1.62
N SER A 268 -0.34 -21.13 2.42
CA SER A 268 -1.42 -20.13 2.49
C SER A 268 -0.91 -18.76 2.96
N ILE A 269 0.17 -18.76 3.75
CA ILE A 269 1.06 -17.65 4.04
C ILE A 269 2.47 -18.21 3.88
N ASP A 270 3.30 -17.54 3.07
CA ASP A 270 4.69 -17.94 2.81
C ASP A 270 5.60 -16.74 3.08
N ILE A 271 6.70 -16.98 3.80
CA ILE A 271 7.73 -15.98 4.13
C ILE A 271 9.06 -16.63 3.78
N ASP A 272 9.62 -16.23 2.65
CA ASP A 272 10.83 -16.83 2.09
C ASP A 272 11.92 -15.77 1.88
N SER A 273 13.16 -16.17 2.15
CA SER A 273 14.38 -15.42 1.89
C SER A 273 15.39 -16.35 1.23
N THR A 274 15.42 -16.37 -0.09
CA THR A 274 16.19 -17.37 -0.87
C THR A 274 17.70 -17.27 -0.76
N VAL A 275 18.23 -16.11 -0.33
CA VAL A 275 19.67 -15.86 -0.20
C VAL A 275 20.03 -15.36 1.21
N GLY A 276 19.12 -14.64 1.87
CA GLY A 276 19.34 -14.08 3.20
C GLY A 276 18.72 -14.92 4.30
N GLY A 277 18.72 -14.38 5.53
CA GLY A 277 17.99 -14.97 6.65
C GLY A 277 16.60 -14.34 6.85
N ILE A 278 15.83 -14.93 7.75
CA ILE A 278 14.58 -14.37 8.28
C ILE A 278 14.78 -14.16 9.78
N THR A 279 14.61 -12.93 10.25
CA THR A 279 14.68 -12.60 11.68
C THR A 279 13.27 -12.40 12.21
N ILE A 280 12.94 -13.10 13.30
CA ILE A 280 11.69 -12.92 14.06
C ILE A 280 12.09 -12.61 15.50
N ALA A 281 11.63 -11.48 16.04
CA ALA A 281 12.07 -11.02 17.35
C ALA A 281 10.92 -10.39 18.16
N ALA A 282 10.85 -10.75 19.44
CA ALA A 282 10.01 -10.11 20.45
C ALA A 282 10.91 -9.55 21.57
N ASN A 283 11.31 -8.28 21.46
CA ASN A 283 12.40 -7.71 22.29
C ASN A 283 11.93 -7.09 23.62
N ALA A 284 10.63 -7.08 23.91
CA ALA A 284 10.09 -6.49 25.13
C ALA A 284 9.94 -7.54 26.23
N THR A 285 10.17 -7.15 27.49
CA THR A 285 10.07 -8.07 28.64
C THR A 285 8.68 -8.71 28.72
N GLY A 286 8.65 -10.05 28.84
CA GLY A 286 7.41 -10.83 28.92
C GLY A 286 6.59 -10.84 27.63
N LYS A 287 7.23 -10.61 26.48
CA LYS A 287 6.65 -10.82 25.16
C LYS A 287 7.34 -12.01 24.51
N ASP A 288 6.53 -12.82 23.83
CA ASP A 288 6.95 -14.11 23.32
C ASP A 288 6.79 -14.16 21.80
N VAL A 289 7.50 -15.09 21.18
CA VAL A 289 7.23 -15.52 19.80
C VAL A 289 6.46 -16.84 19.92
N ASP A 290 5.14 -16.77 19.79
CA ASP A 290 4.28 -17.94 19.87
C ASP A 290 4.23 -18.64 18.51
N ILE A 291 4.56 -19.93 18.49
CA ILE A 291 4.41 -20.81 17.33
C ILE A 291 3.46 -21.94 17.76
N ASP A 292 2.21 -21.85 17.32
CA ASP A 292 1.16 -22.81 17.67
C ASP A 292 0.60 -23.50 16.43
N SER A 293 0.38 -24.81 16.56
CA SER A 293 -0.24 -25.64 15.54
C SER A 293 -1.22 -26.59 16.21
N VAL A 294 -2.51 -26.22 16.24
CA VAL A 294 -3.55 -26.94 17.00
C VAL A 294 -3.83 -28.34 16.45
N LEU A 295 -3.80 -28.50 15.12
CA LEU A 295 -4.11 -29.77 14.43
C LEU A 295 -2.98 -30.25 13.52
N GLY A 296 -1.97 -29.41 13.28
CA GLY A 296 -0.83 -29.71 12.43
C GLY A 296 0.43 -30.02 13.24
N SER A 297 1.53 -30.27 12.54
CA SER A 297 2.86 -30.37 13.13
C SER A 297 3.59 -29.03 13.06
N ILE A 298 4.55 -28.84 13.96
CA ILE A 298 5.62 -27.84 13.79
C ILE A 298 6.85 -28.63 13.32
N TYR A 299 7.33 -28.32 12.13
CA TYR A 299 8.49 -28.97 11.53
C TYR A 299 9.65 -27.97 11.48
N ILE A 300 10.79 -28.35 12.05
CA ILE A 300 12.00 -27.53 12.12
C ILE A 300 13.13 -28.37 11.55
N GLU A 301 13.70 -27.91 10.44
CA GLU A 301 14.77 -28.60 9.71
C GLU A 301 15.83 -27.58 9.30
N ALA A 302 17.09 -27.99 9.33
CA ALA A 302 18.20 -27.24 8.76
C ALA A 302 19.10 -28.21 7.98
N GLU A 303 19.36 -27.89 6.72
CA GLU A 303 20.31 -28.62 5.86
C GLU A 303 21.73 -28.02 5.93
N GLU A 304 21.97 -27.11 6.87
CA GLU A 304 23.26 -26.44 7.04
C GLU A 304 24.34 -27.43 7.53
N ASN A 305 25.49 -27.42 6.87
CA ASN A 305 26.64 -28.27 7.23
C ASN A 305 27.65 -27.50 8.10
N ASP A 306 27.16 -26.93 9.20
CA ASP A 306 27.96 -26.27 10.22
C ASP A 306 27.56 -26.76 11.62
N ALA A 307 28.41 -26.49 12.61
CA ALA A 307 28.07 -26.80 13.99
C ALA A 307 26.84 -25.98 14.42
N ASN A 308 25.88 -26.64 15.08
CA ASN A 308 24.63 -26.04 15.56
C ASN A 308 23.69 -25.50 14.46
N ALA A 309 23.56 -26.23 13.34
CA ALA A 309 22.56 -25.95 12.29
C ALA A 309 21.15 -25.67 12.84
N ILE A 310 20.81 -26.31 13.96
CA ILE A 310 19.70 -25.91 14.84
C ILE A 310 20.28 -25.68 16.24
N LEU A 311 20.09 -24.48 16.79
CA LEU A 311 20.50 -24.12 18.14
C LEU A 311 19.30 -23.56 18.91
N ILE A 312 19.05 -24.10 20.11
CA ILE A 312 18.03 -23.58 21.03
C ILE A 312 18.73 -23.13 22.31
N THR A 313 18.72 -21.82 22.58
CA THR A 313 19.34 -21.22 23.76
C THR A 313 18.30 -20.55 24.66
N SER A 314 18.53 -20.60 25.97
CA SER A 314 17.77 -19.84 26.97
C SER A 314 18.77 -19.16 27.93
N ASP A 315 18.98 -17.86 27.76
CA ASP A 315 20.05 -17.09 28.42
C ASP A 315 19.58 -15.78 29.11
N GLY A 316 18.26 -15.58 29.19
CA GLY A 316 17.60 -14.43 29.84
C GLY A 316 17.83 -14.22 31.36
N GLY A 317 18.78 -14.91 32.00
CA GLY A 317 19.18 -14.71 33.40
C GLY A 317 19.08 -15.96 34.29
N THR A 318 19.02 -15.77 35.62
CA THR A 318 19.09 -16.86 36.60
C THR A 318 17.86 -17.77 36.65
N SER A 319 16.76 -17.35 36.02
CA SER A 319 15.50 -18.12 35.95
C SER A 319 15.24 -18.68 34.55
N SER A 320 16.19 -18.54 33.64
CA SER A 320 16.08 -19.10 32.30
C SER A 320 16.01 -20.62 32.36
N GLY A 321 15.01 -21.17 31.67
CA GLY A 321 14.84 -22.60 31.51
C GLY A 321 14.61 -22.93 30.05
N LEU A 322 14.99 -24.14 29.68
CA LEU A 322 14.56 -24.79 28.45
C LEU A 322 13.81 -26.05 28.88
N CYS A 323 12.57 -26.20 28.42
CA CYS A 323 11.74 -27.34 28.74
C CYS A 323 11.30 -28.01 27.45
N LEU A 324 11.57 -29.31 27.32
CA LEU A 324 10.94 -30.18 26.33
C LEU A 324 9.86 -30.96 27.08
N HIS A 325 8.60 -30.68 26.77
CA HIS A 325 7.47 -31.24 27.49
C HIS A 325 6.45 -31.83 26.53
N ASN A 326 6.08 -33.09 26.78
CA ASN A 326 4.95 -33.72 26.13
C ASN A 326 3.91 -34.07 27.21
N ASP A 327 2.80 -33.34 27.21
CA ASP A 327 1.76 -33.45 28.24
C ASP A 327 0.85 -34.68 28.02
N THR A 328 0.60 -35.06 26.77
CA THR A 328 -0.41 -36.09 26.44
C THR A 328 0.15 -37.38 25.85
N GLY A 329 1.38 -37.37 25.34
CA GLY A 329 1.99 -38.55 24.72
C GLY A 329 2.31 -39.64 25.74
N THR A 330 1.89 -40.88 25.44
CA THR A 330 2.05 -42.05 26.34
C THR A 330 2.96 -43.15 25.81
N SER A 331 3.47 -43.01 24.57
CA SER A 331 4.30 -44.04 23.95
C SER A 331 5.69 -44.09 24.58
N VAL A 332 6.13 -45.31 24.89
CA VAL A 332 7.48 -45.66 25.35
C VAL A 332 8.18 -46.59 24.35
N THR A 333 7.63 -46.73 23.15
CA THR A 333 8.17 -47.62 22.12
C THR A 333 9.37 -46.98 21.42
N GLU A 334 10.36 -47.80 21.08
CA GLU A 334 11.53 -47.37 20.30
C GLU A 334 11.08 -46.66 19.00
N ASN A 335 11.78 -45.59 18.63
CA ASN A 335 11.51 -44.74 17.45
C ASN A 335 10.18 -43.98 17.46
N HIS A 336 9.40 -44.09 18.53
CA HIS A 336 8.07 -43.51 18.65
C HIS A 336 7.80 -43.04 20.10
N ALA A 337 8.84 -42.75 20.87
CA ALA A 337 8.68 -42.28 22.26
C ALA A 337 8.04 -40.90 22.29
N SER A 338 7.30 -40.59 23.36
CA SER A 338 6.64 -39.29 23.54
C SER A 338 7.61 -38.11 23.45
N ILE A 339 8.84 -38.29 23.95
CA ILE A 339 10.01 -37.45 23.68
C ILE A 339 11.14 -38.40 23.29
N GLN A 340 11.71 -38.21 22.10
CA GLN A 340 12.83 -39.01 21.62
C GLN A 340 14.03 -38.10 21.31
N LEU A 341 15.20 -38.51 21.78
CA LEU A 341 16.49 -37.98 21.34
C LEU A 341 17.15 -39.08 20.50
N LEU A 342 17.47 -38.79 19.23
CA LEU A 342 18.00 -39.77 18.28
C LEU A 342 19.14 -39.15 17.47
N SER A 343 20.18 -39.94 17.21
CA SER A 343 21.28 -39.60 16.29
C SER A 343 21.70 -40.89 15.56
N ASP A 344 21.59 -40.90 14.22
CA ASP A 344 21.85 -42.10 13.42
C ASP A 344 23.35 -42.34 13.16
N ALA A 345 24.12 -41.25 13.02
CA ALA A 345 25.55 -41.30 12.70
C ALA A 345 26.44 -40.79 13.85
N GLY A 346 25.93 -39.89 14.68
CA GLY A 346 26.66 -39.25 15.77
C GLY A 346 26.28 -39.78 17.15
N GLY A 347 26.81 -39.15 18.19
CA GLY A 347 26.41 -39.39 19.58
C GLY A 347 25.31 -38.45 20.06
N ILE A 348 24.83 -38.70 21.28
CA ILE A 348 23.97 -37.80 22.05
C ILE A 348 24.67 -37.56 23.39
N ALA A 349 25.06 -36.31 23.67
CA ALA A 349 25.65 -35.93 24.94
C ALA A 349 24.59 -35.29 25.85
N ILE A 350 24.62 -35.64 27.13
CA ILE A 350 23.86 -34.97 28.20
C ILE A 350 24.89 -34.55 29.23
N GLU A 351 25.15 -33.25 29.33
CA GLU A 351 26.29 -32.70 30.06
C GLU A 351 25.87 -31.50 30.91
N SER A 352 26.62 -31.26 31.98
CA SER A 352 26.50 -30.06 32.82
C SER A 352 27.88 -29.69 33.37
N ASP A 353 28.36 -28.50 33.00
CA ASP A 353 29.60 -27.92 33.54
C ASP A 353 29.41 -27.33 34.95
N ALA A 354 28.19 -27.41 35.49
CA ALA A 354 27.86 -26.77 36.74
C ALA A 354 28.49 -27.51 37.94
N ASN A 355 29.29 -26.79 38.73
CA ASN A 355 29.72 -27.25 40.06
C ASN A 355 28.59 -27.09 41.09
N LEU A 356 27.51 -27.85 40.90
CA LEU A 356 26.31 -27.86 41.73
C LEU A 356 25.95 -29.30 42.11
N ALA A 357 25.31 -29.47 43.27
CA ALA A 357 24.64 -30.72 43.56
C ALA A 357 23.56 -30.98 42.51
N THR A 358 23.35 -32.25 42.13
CA THR A 358 22.28 -32.65 41.19
C THR A 358 22.35 -31.92 39.84
N SER A 359 23.56 -31.67 39.32
CA SER A 359 23.77 -30.96 38.04
C SER A 359 23.17 -31.68 36.83
N ILE A 360 23.07 -33.02 36.91
CA ILE A 360 22.33 -33.88 35.99
C ILE A 360 21.50 -34.85 36.84
N VAL A 361 20.23 -35.02 36.51
CA VAL A 361 19.30 -35.88 37.23
C VAL A 361 18.41 -36.61 36.23
N LEU A 362 18.29 -37.93 36.38
CA LEU A 362 17.29 -38.75 35.69
C LEU A 362 16.30 -39.23 36.75
N LEU A 363 15.00 -39.02 36.53
CA LEU A 363 13.93 -39.40 37.46
C LEU A 363 12.82 -40.15 36.71
N ALA A 364 12.17 -41.05 37.42
CA ALA A 364 11.00 -41.80 36.94
C ALA A 364 9.94 -41.85 38.04
N ASP A 365 9.22 -40.74 38.22
CA ASP A 365 8.27 -40.55 39.33
C ASP A 365 6.82 -40.99 38.98
N GLY A 366 6.65 -41.72 37.87
CA GLY A 366 5.36 -42.30 37.47
C GLY A 366 4.89 -43.38 38.46
N GLY A 367 3.60 -43.74 38.41
CA GLY A 367 2.96 -44.69 39.33
C GLY A 367 3.57 -46.10 39.36
N ASP A 368 2.87 -47.08 39.95
CA ASP A 368 3.39 -48.40 40.37
C ASP A 368 4.24 -49.23 39.37
N ALA A 369 4.25 -48.89 38.08
CA ALA A 369 5.03 -49.57 37.02
C ALA A 369 6.21 -48.72 36.49
N SER A 370 6.57 -47.62 37.16
CA SER A 370 7.71 -46.79 36.77
C SER A 370 9.01 -47.59 36.76
N THR A 371 9.76 -47.46 35.68
CA THR A 371 11.06 -48.10 35.49
C THR A 371 11.98 -47.12 34.79
N MET A 372 13.29 -47.27 35.00
CA MET A 372 14.32 -46.60 34.24
C MET A 372 15.23 -47.67 33.66
N LEU A 373 15.39 -47.68 32.34
CA LEU A 373 16.22 -48.64 31.64
C LEU A 373 17.40 -47.91 30.99
N ILE A 374 18.61 -48.34 31.34
CA ILE A 374 19.83 -48.00 30.60
C ILE A 374 20.23 -49.29 29.89
N HIS A 375 20.08 -49.32 28.56
CA HIS A 375 20.29 -50.50 27.75
C HIS A 375 21.17 -50.16 26.55
N ASN A 376 22.10 -51.06 26.24
CA ASN A 376 22.85 -51.02 25.00
C ASN A 376 22.58 -52.34 24.25
N ASP A 377 21.83 -52.26 23.15
CA ASP A 377 21.33 -53.43 22.43
C ASP A 377 22.39 -54.11 21.54
N GLN A 378 23.34 -53.34 21.00
CA GLN A 378 24.31 -53.82 20.01
C GLN A 378 25.77 -53.69 20.45
N GLY A 379 26.04 -53.10 21.61
CA GLY A 379 27.39 -52.90 22.12
C GLY A 379 28.09 -54.21 22.48
N THR A 380 29.25 -54.48 21.87
CA THR A 380 30.05 -55.70 22.11
C THR A 380 31.32 -55.44 22.92
N GLY A 381 31.51 -54.22 23.44
CA GLY A 381 32.73 -53.79 24.08
C GLY A 381 32.94 -54.39 25.48
N THR A 382 34.13 -54.90 25.76
CA THR A 382 34.49 -55.58 27.03
C THR A 382 35.81 -55.12 27.65
N THR A 383 36.49 -54.16 27.02
CA THR A 383 37.77 -53.62 27.51
C THR A 383 37.57 -52.33 28.29
N GLU A 384 38.49 -52.04 29.21
CA GLU A 384 38.55 -50.77 29.94
C GLU A 384 38.44 -49.58 28.96
N ASP A 385 37.57 -48.61 29.30
CA ASP A 385 37.20 -47.42 28.50
C ASP A 385 36.49 -47.70 27.16
N SER A 386 36.04 -48.93 26.93
CA SER A 386 35.21 -49.28 25.77
C SER A 386 34.22 -50.39 26.12
N VAL A 387 33.71 -50.42 27.35
CA VAL A 387 32.60 -51.30 27.72
C VAL A 387 31.27 -50.77 27.18
N ALA A 388 30.33 -51.65 26.87
CA ALA A 388 29.05 -51.25 26.26
C ALA A 388 28.24 -50.27 27.13
N ILE A 389 28.30 -50.41 28.46
CA ILE A 389 27.72 -49.47 29.44
C ILE A 389 28.76 -49.26 30.53
N GLN A 390 29.15 -48.01 30.76
CA GLN A 390 30.18 -47.63 31.73
C GLN A 390 29.63 -46.62 32.74
N ILE A 391 29.95 -46.80 34.01
CA ILE A 391 29.70 -45.82 35.08
C ILE A 391 31.06 -45.51 35.72
N GLN A 392 31.53 -44.28 35.56
CA GLN A 392 32.85 -43.83 35.95
C GLN A 392 32.79 -42.51 36.72
N CYS A 393 33.81 -42.26 37.55
CA CYS A 393 33.98 -41.06 38.33
C CYS A 393 35.48 -40.84 38.59
N ASP A 394 36.05 -39.76 38.05
CA ASP A 394 37.48 -39.46 38.17
C ASP A 394 37.84 -38.87 39.55
N GLU A 395 36.92 -38.12 40.14
CA GLU A 395 37.05 -37.52 41.47
C GLU A 395 35.79 -37.76 42.29
N GLY A 396 35.94 -38.46 43.42
CA GLY A 396 34.81 -38.81 44.30
C GLY A 396 34.57 -40.32 44.34
N GLY A 397 33.33 -40.71 44.60
CA GLY A 397 32.93 -42.12 44.66
C GLY A 397 31.64 -42.38 43.90
N ILE A 398 31.41 -43.63 43.53
CA ILE A 398 30.17 -44.10 42.90
C ILE A 398 29.41 -44.93 43.94
N ALA A 399 28.18 -44.55 44.24
CA ALA A 399 27.29 -45.31 45.10
C ALA A 399 26.18 -45.97 44.26
N ILE A 400 25.93 -47.25 44.50
CA ILE A 400 24.74 -47.97 44.01
C ILE A 400 23.94 -48.34 45.24
N GLN A 401 22.76 -47.75 45.39
CA GLN A 401 21.97 -47.84 46.62
C GLN A 401 20.49 -48.11 46.30
N SER A 402 19.83 -48.85 47.20
CA SER A 402 18.38 -48.97 47.26
C SER A 402 17.95 -48.88 48.72
N ASP A 403 17.01 -47.98 49.02
CA ASP A 403 16.43 -47.84 50.36
C ASP A 403 15.21 -48.76 50.57
N ALA A 404 14.89 -49.60 49.57
CA ALA A 404 13.76 -50.49 49.62
C ALA A 404 14.00 -51.65 50.61
N ASN A 405 13.05 -51.86 51.53
CA ASN A 405 13.00 -53.06 52.37
C ASN A 405 12.30 -54.22 51.61
N LEU A 406 12.94 -54.68 50.54
CA LEU A 406 12.45 -55.74 49.65
C LEU A 406 13.55 -56.78 49.43
N ALA A 407 13.16 -57.98 48.96
CA ALA A 407 14.14 -58.91 48.44
C ALA A 407 14.75 -58.32 47.15
N ASN A 408 16.02 -58.63 46.87
CA ASN A 408 16.69 -58.23 45.64
C ASN A 408 16.74 -56.70 45.40
N SER A 409 16.82 -55.90 46.46
CA SER A 409 16.90 -54.43 46.36
C SER A 409 18.08 -53.92 45.52
N ILE A 410 19.18 -54.67 45.47
CA ILE A 410 20.30 -54.49 44.52
C ILE A 410 20.69 -55.89 44.03
N VAL A 411 20.78 -56.07 42.71
CA VAL A 411 21.19 -57.34 42.08
C VAL A 411 22.23 -57.06 41.00
N LEU A 412 23.31 -57.84 41.00
CA LEU A 412 24.26 -57.93 39.91
C LEU A 412 24.11 -59.32 39.28
N LEU A 413 23.79 -59.38 37.99
CA LEU A 413 23.52 -60.61 37.27
C LEU A 413 24.35 -60.65 35.98
N ALA A 414 24.90 -61.84 35.67
CA ALA A 414 25.47 -62.16 34.38
C ALA A 414 24.84 -63.47 33.89
N ASP A 415 24.18 -63.43 32.72
CA ASP A 415 23.36 -64.53 32.16
C ASP A 415 23.52 -64.60 30.62
N GLY A 416 24.78 -64.52 30.15
CA GLY A 416 25.16 -64.43 28.74
C GLY A 416 25.67 -65.74 28.10
N GLY A 417 25.68 -66.86 28.84
CA GLY A 417 26.27 -68.16 28.50
C GLY A 417 27.63 -68.44 29.18
N ASP A 418 28.13 -69.68 29.09
CA ASP A 418 29.25 -70.36 29.80
C ASP A 418 30.52 -69.59 30.24
N SER A 419 30.77 -68.38 29.74
CA SER A 419 31.93 -67.53 30.10
C SER A 419 31.55 -66.29 30.93
N GLU A 420 30.39 -66.28 31.58
CA GLU A 420 29.99 -65.15 32.42
C GLU A 420 30.93 -64.95 33.62
N THR A 421 31.18 -63.69 33.95
CA THR A 421 31.95 -63.31 35.13
C THR A 421 31.36 -62.05 35.74
N ILE A 422 31.40 -61.97 37.07
CA ILE A 422 31.23 -60.72 37.81
C ILE A 422 32.56 -60.45 38.53
N VAL A 423 33.23 -59.35 38.19
CA VAL A 423 34.52 -58.98 38.77
C VAL A 423 34.32 -57.77 39.67
N ILE A 424 34.68 -57.93 40.95
CA ILE A 424 34.81 -56.82 41.90
C ILE A 424 36.29 -56.71 42.24
N HIS A 425 36.91 -55.60 41.87
CA HIS A 425 38.35 -55.40 41.97
C HIS A 425 38.67 -54.01 42.52
N SER A 426 39.75 -53.92 43.31
CA SER A 426 40.33 -52.65 43.77
C SER A 426 41.80 -52.64 43.39
N ASP A 427 42.11 -51.96 42.29
CA ASP A 427 43.44 -52.02 41.67
C ASP A 427 44.49 -51.21 42.44
N GLN A 428 44.11 -50.04 42.96
CA GLN A 428 45.02 -49.12 43.67
C GLN A 428 44.85 -49.11 45.20
N GLY A 429 43.96 -49.94 45.75
CA GLY A 429 43.67 -49.99 47.18
C GLY A 429 44.84 -50.56 48.00
N THR A 430 45.50 -49.74 48.82
CA THR A 430 46.63 -50.18 49.67
C THR A 430 46.25 -50.48 51.13
N GLY A 431 45.00 -50.18 51.53
CA GLY A 431 44.47 -50.43 52.87
C GLY A 431 44.02 -51.88 53.09
N ALA A 432 43.88 -52.28 54.35
CA ALA A 432 43.45 -53.65 54.72
C ALA A 432 42.01 -54.02 54.29
N SER A 433 41.24 -53.04 53.82
CA SER A 433 39.81 -53.15 53.47
C SER A 433 39.53 -52.60 52.06
N SER A 434 40.44 -52.83 51.10
CA SER A 434 40.30 -52.36 49.71
C SER A 434 39.02 -52.87 49.02
N ILE A 435 38.54 -54.05 49.43
CA ILE A 435 37.21 -54.59 49.13
C ILE A 435 36.59 -55.03 50.46
N THR A 436 35.33 -54.66 50.69
CA THR A 436 34.59 -54.97 51.93
C THR A 436 33.17 -55.40 51.57
N ILE A 437 32.71 -56.52 52.15
CA ILE A 437 31.33 -57.01 52.05
C ILE A 437 30.85 -57.20 53.49
N VAL A 438 29.77 -56.52 53.85
CA VAL A 438 29.26 -56.50 55.23
C VAL A 438 27.75 -56.74 55.20
N SER A 439 27.27 -57.42 56.22
CA SER A 439 25.85 -57.52 56.55
C SER A 439 25.72 -57.30 58.05
N ASP A 440 25.02 -56.22 58.45
CA ASP A 440 24.94 -55.80 59.85
C ASP A 440 23.99 -56.67 60.68
N GLU A 441 22.81 -56.99 60.13
CA GLU A 441 21.78 -57.81 60.80
C GLU A 441 21.67 -59.24 60.22
N GLY A 442 21.97 -59.40 58.92
CA GLY A 442 21.91 -60.68 58.22
C GLY A 442 23.26 -61.41 58.15
N GLY A 443 23.29 -62.54 57.45
CA GLY A 443 24.53 -63.26 57.10
C GLY A 443 24.96 -63.02 55.65
N ILE A 444 26.22 -63.34 55.34
CA ILE A 444 26.75 -63.37 53.97
C ILE A 444 26.80 -64.83 53.52
N ASN A 445 26.09 -65.17 52.44
CA ASN A 445 26.14 -66.49 51.83
C ASN A 445 27.11 -66.48 50.64
N ILE A 446 28.05 -67.43 50.61
CA ILE A 446 28.99 -67.63 49.50
C ILE A 446 28.94 -69.13 49.18
N ASP A 447 28.51 -69.47 47.98
CA ASP A 447 28.34 -70.86 47.56
C ASP A 447 28.99 -71.09 46.19
N GLY A 448 29.60 -72.25 46.02
CA GLY A 448 30.13 -72.72 44.75
C GLY A 448 29.11 -73.64 44.09
N GLY A 449 28.87 -73.48 42.79
CA GLY A 449 27.98 -74.39 42.05
C GLY A 449 28.43 -75.86 42.14
N THR A 450 27.58 -76.81 41.72
CA THR A 450 27.89 -78.24 41.77
C THR A 450 29.23 -78.57 41.09
N GLY A 451 30.23 -78.97 41.89
CA GLY A 451 31.57 -79.32 41.42
C GLY A 451 32.55 -78.14 41.29
N GLY A 452 32.16 -76.93 41.69
CA GLY A 452 33.02 -75.76 41.78
C GLY A 452 33.57 -75.55 43.19
N ASP A 453 34.83 -75.12 43.29
CA ASP A 453 35.47 -74.75 44.54
C ASP A 453 35.27 -73.25 44.84
N ILE A 454 35.24 -72.89 46.12
CA ILE A 454 35.36 -71.48 46.55
C ILE A 454 36.82 -71.25 46.91
N ASP A 455 37.56 -70.61 46.02
CA ASP A 455 38.98 -70.35 46.22
C ASP A 455 39.22 -69.04 46.99
N ILE A 456 39.91 -69.13 48.13
CA ILE A 456 40.39 -67.98 48.88
C ILE A 456 41.91 -68.05 48.95
N THR A 457 42.58 -67.21 48.15
CA THR A 457 44.04 -67.19 48.05
C THR A 457 44.60 -65.90 48.64
N SER A 458 45.56 -66.02 49.57
CA SER A 458 46.32 -64.89 50.09
C SER A 458 47.80 -65.02 49.74
N THR A 459 48.30 -64.12 48.89
CA THR A 459 49.70 -64.15 48.44
C THR A 459 50.55 -63.25 49.34
N GLY A 460 51.33 -63.86 50.25
CA GLY A 460 52.27 -63.13 51.13
C GLY A 460 51.67 -62.61 52.45
N LYS A 461 50.43 -62.98 52.78
CA LYS A 461 49.73 -62.68 54.04
C LYS A 461 48.92 -63.89 54.52
N SER A 462 48.27 -63.78 55.68
CA SER A 462 47.39 -64.81 56.24
C SER A 462 45.93 -64.55 55.86
N VAL A 463 45.17 -65.61 55.59
CA VAL A 463 43.70 -65.56 55.62
C VAL A 463 43.25 -65.62 57.08
N HIS A 464 42.44 -64.66 57.52
CA HIS A 464 41.94 -64.57 58.89
C HIS A 464 40.42 -64.76 58.86
N ILE A 465 39.93 -65.79 59.55
CA ILE A 465 38.49 -66.04 59.73
C ILE A 465 38.23 -66.03 61.24
N THR A 466 37.31 -65.18 61.68
CA THR A 466 36.95 -65.04 63.10
C THR A 466 35.45 -65.19 63.23
N ALA A 467 34.99 -66.13 64.05
CA ALA A 467 33.61 -66.16 64.50
C ALA A 467 33.49 -65.34 65.79
N THR A 468 32.56 -64.39 65.84
CA THR A 468 32.29 -63.55 67.02
C THR A 468 31.04 -63.98 67.79
N GLU A 469 30.28 -64.93 67.28
CA GLU A 469 29.16 -65.52 68.02
C GLU A 469 29.69 -66.33 69.20
N SER A 470 29.06 -66.16 70.37
CA SER A 470 29.29 -67.07 71.49
C SER A 470 28.59 -68.38 71.16
N ALA A 471 29.37 -69.44 70.98
CA ALA A 471 28.85 -70.79 70.81
C ALA A 471 27.78 -71.07 71.88
N ALA A 472 26.58 -71.41 71.44
CA ALA A 472 25.49 -71.84 72.32
C ALA A 472 25.77 -73.21 72.93
#